data_AF-A0A6B0GW99-F1
#
_entry.id   AF-A0A6B0GW99-F1
#
_cell.length_a   1.000
_cell.length_b   1.000
_cell.length_c   1.000
_cell.angle_alpha   90.00
_cell.angle_beta   90.00
_cell.angle_gamma   90.00
#
_symmetry.space_group_name_H-M   'P 1'
#
loop_
_entity.id
_entity.type
_entity.pdbx_description
1 polymer ?
#
loop_
_entity_poly.entity_id
_entity_poly.type
_entity_poly.pdbx_seq_one_letter_code
_entity_poly.pdbx_strand_id
1 'polypeptide(L)'
;MNCISCGLGAGYNRAVVDTVTDTELGGFCFRCEESEFGRCLDRGDWTSSDGCALCDRDGYYALPEWKPYHEAVGGRTVCKVDYCIDAETLRFCDEHFLCLRRDDGRTTTPDGRPGDTRHPE
;
A
#
# COMPACT_ATOMS: atom_id res chain seq x y z
N MET A 1 1.33 -12.20 7.71
CA MET A 1 1.47 -11.40 6.48
C MET A 1 2.41 -10.23 6.73
N ASN A 2 3.46 -10.10 5.92
CA ASN A 2 4.45 -9.02 6.06
C ASN A 2 4.13 -7.89 5.07
N CYS A 3 4.51 -6.67 5.44
CA CYS A 3 4.39 -5.49 4.60
C CYS A 3 5.39 -5.61 3.45
N ILE A 4 4.92 -5.44 2.21
CA ILE A 4 5.78 -5.51 1.02
C ILE A 4 6.80 -4.37 0.93
N SER A 5 6.58 -3.29 1.69
CA SER A 5 7.42 -2.09 1.71
C SER A 5 8.44 -2.16 2.86
N CYS A 6 8.00 -2.18 4.12
CA CYS A 6 8.91 -2.15 5.27
C CYS A 6 9.30 -3.52 5.84
N GLY A 7 8.75 -4.63 5.33
CA GLY A 7 9.03 -6.00 5.80
C GLY A 7 8.45 -6.37 7.17
N LEU A 8 7.91 -5.41 7.93
CA LEU A 8 7.27 -5.64 9.24
C LEU A 8 5.87 -6.27 9.10
N GLY A 9 5.25 -6.67 10.22
CA GLY A 9 3.88 -7.20 10.20
C GLY A 9 2.87 -6.17 9.65
N ALA A 10 2.13 -6.54 8.60
CA ALA A 10 1.21 -5.63 7.91
C ALA A 10 -0.13 -5.40 8.67
N GLY A 11 -0.51 -6.35 9.54
CA GLY A 11 -1.84 -6.35 10.14
C GLY A 11 -2.95 -6.59 9.11
N TYR A 12 -4.14 -6.09 9.40
CA TYR A 12 -5.33 -6.16 8.53
C TYR A 12 -5.66 -4.78 7.97
N ASN A 13 -4.69 -4.15 7.32
CA ASN A 13 -4.89 -2.87 6.64
C ASN A 13 -5.27 -3.12 5.18
N ARG A 14 -4.28 -3.44 4.34
CA ARG A 14 -4.52 -3.87 2.95
C ARG A 14 -3.80 -5.16 2.65
N ALA A 15 -4.45 -6.03 1.88
CA ALA A 15 -3.78 -7.14 1.21
C ALA A 15 -3.06 -6.60 -0.04
N VAL A 16 -2.11 -7.37 -0.56
CA VAL A 16 -1.45 -7.12 -1.84
C VAL A 16 -1.61 -8.36 -2.69
N VAL A 17 -2.30 -8.22 -3.82
CA VAL A 17 -2.67 -9.34 -4.68
C VAL A 17 -2.17 -9.09 -6.10
N ASP A 18 -1.46 -10.06 -6.67
CA ASP A 18 -1.22 -10.13 -8.10
C ASP A 18 -2.48 -10.67 -8.79
N THR A 19 -3.16 -9.80 -9.53
CA THR A 19 -4.44 -10.13 -10.16
C THR A 19 -4.31 -11.00 -11.40
N VAL A 20 -3.09 -11.15 -11.94
CA VAL A 20 -2.83 -12.04 -13.09
C VAL A 20 -2.71 -13.49 -12.63
N THR A 21 -2.09 -13.71 -11.47
CA THR A 21 -1.86 -15.04 -10.90
C THR A 21 -2.81 -15.40 -9.77
N ASP A 22 -3.70 -14.49 -9.39
CA ASP A 22 -4.60 -14.58 -8.23
C ASP A 22 -3.86 -14.97 -6.94
N THR A 23 -2.66 -14.41 -6.77
CA THR A 23 -1.75 -14.76 -5.68
C THR A 23 -1.59 -13.57 -4.72
N GLU A 24 -1.85 -13.83 -3.45
CA GLU A 24 -1.52 -12.89 -2.37
C GLU A 24 -0.01 -12.83 -2.16
N LEU A 25 0.58 -11.66 -2.40
CA LEU A 25 2.02 -11.42 -2.27
C LEU A 25 2.42 -10.98 -0.86
N GLY A 26 1.46 -10.48 -0.08
CA GLY A 26 1.69 -9.95 1.25
C GLY A 26 0.65 -8.90 1.62
N GLY A 27 1.05 -7.95 2.47
CA GLY A 27 0.19 -6.86 2.90
C GLY A 27 0.85 -5.50 2.72
N PHE A 28 0.07 -4.46 2.95
CA PHE A 28 0.55 -3.09 2.99
C PHE A 28 0.07 -2.45 4.28
N CYS A 29 1.02 -2.09 5.15
CA CYS A 29 0.69 -1.65 6.51
C CYS A 29 0.22 -0.19 6.52
N PHE A 30 -0.61 0.16 7.51
CA PHE A 30 -1.16 1.50 7.65
C PHE A 30 -0.09 2.61 7.65
N ARG A 31 1.08 2.36 8.26
CA ARG A 31 2.17 3.34 8.32
C ARG A 31 2.80 3.62 6.94
N CYS A 32 3.01 2.57 6.14
CA CYS A 32 3.51 2.74 4.77
C CYS A 32 2.44 3.40 3.90
N GLU A 33 1.16 3.06 4.11
CA GLU A 33 0.06 3.71 3.42
C GLU A 33 -0.03 5.21 3.70
N GLU A 34 0.01 5.58 4.97
CA GLU A 34 -0.01 6.99 5.38
C GLU A 34 1.24 7.74 4.88
N SER A 35 2.41 7.10 4.85
CA SER A 35 3.65 7.69 4.34
C SER A 35 3.59 7.94 2.83
N GLU A 36 3.11 6.97 2.05
CA GLU A 36 3.11 7.04 0.59
C GLU A 36 1.94 7.85 0.03
N PHE A 37 0.75 7.69 0.60
CA PHE A 37 -0.48 8.24 0.05
C PHE A 37 -1.19 9.23 0.97
N GLY A 38 -0.73 9.39 2.23
CA GLY A 38 -1.41 10.21 3.22
C GLY A 38 -2.87 9.79 3.38
N ARG A 39 -3.78 10.76 3.23
CA ARG A 39 -5.25 10.55 3.27
C ARG A 39 -5.88 10.39 1.90
N CYS A 40 -5.09 10.36 0.83
CA CYS A 40 -5.67 10.35 -0.50
C CYS A 40 -6.51 9.09 -0.73
N LEU A 41 -6.12 7.95 -0.13
CA LEU A 41 -6.84 6.67 -0.28
C LEU A 41 -8.13 6.57 0.55
N ASP A 42 -8.38 7.50 1.48
CA ASP A 42 -9.58 7.51 2.33
C ASP A 42 -10.86 7.91 1.57
N ARG A 43 -10.70 8.63 0.43
CA ARG A 43 -11.80 9.18 -0.36
C ARG A 43 -11.52 8.87 -1.83
N GLY A 44 -11.78 7.62 -2.21
CA GLY A 44 -11.52 7.11 -3.55
C GLY A 44 -12.22 7.92 -4.65
N ASP A 45 -11.48 8.82 -5.26
CA ASP A 45 -11.79 9.43 -6.55
C ASP A 45 -10.69 9.04 -7.57
N TRP A 46 -10.18 7.81 -7.42
CA TRP A 46 -9.27 7.18 -8.36
C TRP A 46 -10.09 6.75 -9.56
N THR A 47 -9.68 7.15 -10.76
CA THR A 47 -10.40 6.80 -11.98
C THR A 47 -10.55 5.28 -12.08
N SER A 48 -11.80 4.84 -11.86
CA SER A 48 -12.39 3.50 -11.79
C SER A 48 -12.16 2.56 -12.99
N SER A 49 -11.10 2.75 -13.76
CA SER A 49 -10.90 2.09 -15.06
C SER A 49 -9.79 1.05 -15.01
N ASP A 50 -9.91 -0.03 -14.21
CA ASP A 50 -9.01 -1.23 -14.16
C ASP A 50 -7.48 -0.98 -14.18
N GLY A 51 -7.08 0.27 -14.04
CA GLY A 51 -5.79 0.80 -14.42
C GLY A 51 -4.99 1.18 -13.21
N CYS A 52 -3.75 1.57 -13.45
CA CYS A 52 -2.90 2.08 -12.41
C CYS A 52 -3.48 3.40 -11.87
N ALA A 53 -3.56 3.52 -10.54
CA ALA A 53 -4.01 4.74 -9.89
C ALA A 53 -3.12 5.98 -10.17
N LEU A 54 -1.93 5.78 -10.75
CA LEU A 54 -0.91 6.81 -10.97
C LEU A 54 -0.59 7.06 -12.46
N CYS A 55 -1.08 6.24 -13.39
CA CYS A 55 -0.86 6.43 -14.82
C CYS A 55 -1.88 5.65 -15.67
N ASP A 56 -1.92 5.92 -16.98
CA ASP A 56 -2.86 5.31 -17.92
C ASP A 56 -2.51 3.84 -18.31
N ARG A 57 -1.65 3.16 -17.55
CA ARG A 57 -1.28 1.75 -17.78
C ARG A 57 -2.22 0.83 -17.02
N ASP A 58 -2.29 -0.44 -17.44
CA ASP A 58 -3.06 -1.47 -16.73
C ASP A 58 -2.57 -1.67 -15.29
N GLY A 59 -3.51 -1.94 -14.38
CA GLY A 59 -3.25 -2.22 -12.98
C GLY A 59 -3.22 -3.72 -12.69
N TYR A 60 -2.02 -4.31 -12.58
CA TYR A 60 -1.83 -5.74 -12.33
C TYR A 60 -1.83 -6.11 -10.83
N TYR A 61 -1.53 -5.15 -9.95
CA TYR A 61 -1.43 -5.38 -8.50
C TYR A 61 -2.53 -4.64 -7.76
N ALA A 62 -3.41 -5.38 -7.08
CA ALA A 62 -4.52 -4.83 -6.31
C ALA A 62 -4.16 -4.70 -4.82
N LEU A 63 -4.61 -3.61 -4.20
CA LEU A 63 -4.46 -3.34 -2.76
C LEU A 63 -5.82 -3.20 -2.07
N PRO A 64 -6.62 -4.28 -1.98
CA PRO A 64 -7.92 -4.24 -1.33
C PRO A 64 -7.79 -4.09 0.19
N GLU A 65 -8.77 -3.42 0.79
CA GLU A 65 -8.87 -3.25 2.24
C GLU A 65 -9.45 -4.50 2.90
N TRP A 66 -8.87 -4.90 4.04
CA TRP A 66 -9.47 -5.92 4.90
C TRP A 66 -10.70 -5.35 5.61
N LYS A 67 -11.88 -5.89 5.31
CA LYS A 67 -13.13 -5.46 5.94
C LYS A 67 -13.62 -6.51 6.94
N PRO A 68 -13.92 -6.12 8.19
CA PRO A 68 -14.52 -7.03 9.16
C PRO A 68 -15.98 -7.30 8.81
N TYR A 69 -16.42 -8.53 9.03
CA TYR A 69 -17.84 -8.90 8.96
C TYR A 69 -18.18 -9.90 10.07
N HIS A 70 -19.46 -9.95 10.40
CA HIS A 70 -19.97 -10.86 11.40
C HIS A 70 -20.66 -12.06 10.76
N GLU A 71 -20.36 -13.25 11.26
CA GLU A 71 -20.99 -14.48 10.81
C GLU A 71 -21.52 -15.27 12.01
N ALA A 72 -22.73 -15.82 11.88
CA ALA A 72 -23.30 -16.71 12.89
C ALA A 72 -22.83 -18.15 12.63
N VAL A 73 -21.95 -18.67 13.49
CA VAL A 73 -21.42 -20.02 13.39
C VAL A 73 -21.78 -20.79 14.65
N GLY A 74 -22.60 -21.84 14.51
CA GLY A 74 -22.99 -22.70 15.65
C GLY A 74 -23.69 -21.96 16.79
N GLY A 75 -24.53 -20.96 16.47
CA GLY A 75 -25.24 -20.15 17.45
C GLY A 75 -24.39 -19.09 18.15
N ARG A 76 -23.16 -18.84 17.70
CA ARG A 76 -22.29 -17.74 18.16
C ARG A 76 -22.00 -16.77 17.04
N THR A 77 -21.95 -15.48 17.34
CA THR A 77 -21.48 -14.45 16.40
C THR A 77 -19.96 -14.38 16.48
N VAL A 78 -19.28 -14.64 15.36
CA VAL A 78 -17.83 -14.47 15.23
C VAL A 78 -17.53 -13.28 14.33
N CYS A 79 -16.46 -12.55 14.63
CA CYS A 79 -15.93 -11.51 13.76
C CYS A 79 -14.87 -12.15 12.86
N LYS A 80 -15.06 -12.06 11.55
CA LYS A 80 -14.12 -12.48 10.52
C LYS A 80 -13.65 -11.25 9.74
N VAL A 81 -12.55 -11.40 9.02
CA VAL A 81 -12.03 -10.38 8.11
C VAL A 81 -11.85 -11.00 6.74
N ASP A 82 -12.23 -10.28 5.71
CA ASP A 82 -12.06 -10.67 4.31
C ASP A 82 -11.88 -9.42 3.45
N TYR A 83 -11.45 -9.58 2.21
CA TYR A 83 -11.36 -8.49 1.25
C TYR A 83 -12.02 -8.86 -0.07
N CYS A 84 -12.49 -7.86 -0.81
CA CYS A 84 -12.99 -8.02 -2.16
C CYS A 84 -12.15 -7.19 -3.11
N ILE A 85 -11.86 -7.74 -4.29
CA ILE A 85 -11.27 -7.01 -5.41
C ILE A 85 -12.39 -6.70 -6.39
N ASP A 86 -12.68 -5.42 -6.56
CA ASP A 86 -13.70 -4.87 -7.45
C ASP A 86 -13.11 -3.72 -8.30
N ALA A 87 -13.97 -2.97 -8.98
CA ALA A 87 -13.59 -1.84 -9.83
C ALA A 87 -13.11 -0.61 -9.04
N GLU A 88 -13.45 -0.51 -7.75
CA GLU A 88 -13.04 0.59 -6.86
C GLU A 88 -11.73 0.25 -6.12
N THR A 89 -11.27 -0.99 -6.25
CA THR A 89 -10.04 -1.45 -5.61
C THR A 89 -8.84 -0.78 -6.25
N LEU A 90 -8.00 -0.19 -5.40
CA LEU A 90 -6.76 0.45 -5.80
C LEU A 90 -5.85 -0.54 -6.54
N ARG A 91 -5.40 -0.17 -7.74
CA ARG A 91 -4.49 -0.99 -8.55
C ARG A 91 -3.26 -0.21 -8.99
N PHE A 92 -2.15 -0.92 -9.15
CA PHE A 92 -0.90 -0.38 -9.69
C PHE A 92 -0.39 -1.23 -10.84
N CYS A 93 0.23 -0.56 -11.82
CA CYS A 93 1.08 -1.23 -12.79
C CYS A 93 2.34 -1.77 -12.10
N ASP A 94 3.08 -2.62 -12.80
CA ASP A 94 4.35 -3.20 -12.33
C ASP A 94 5.37 -2.16 -11.87
N GLU A 95 5.53 -1.08 -12.63
CA GLU A 95 6.50 -0.03 -12.34
C GLU A 95 6.19 0.71 -11.04
N HIS A 96 4.96 1.20 -10.88
CA HIS A 96 4.55 1.89 -9.66
C HIS A 96 4.46 0.94 -8.47
N PHE A 97 4.09 -0.32 -8.69
CA PHE A 97 4.13 -1.34 -7.63
C PHE A 97 5.55 -1.60 -7.13
N LEU A 98 6.54 -1.67 -8.03
CA LEU A 98 7.94 -1.85 -7.66
C LEU A 98 8.50 -0.66 -6.88
N CYS A 99 8.01 0.56 -7.13
CA CYS A 99 8.33 1.72 -6.30
C CYS A 99 7.86 1.54 -4.85
N LEU A 100 6.67 0.99 -4.62
CA LEU A 100 6.15 0.72 -3.27
C LEU A 100 6.94 -0.36 -2.52
N ARG A 101 7.48 -1.34 -3.23
CA ARG A 101 8.30 -2.42 -2.64
C ARG A 101 9.69 -1.95 -2.23
N ARG A 102 10.19 -0.85 -2.79
CA ARG A 102 11.53 -0.34 -2.54
C ARG A 102 11.49 0.65 -1.39
N ASP A 103 11.81 0.16 -0.20
CA ASP A 103 12.27 1.01 0.89
C ASP A 103 13.66 0.53 1.35
N ASP A 104 14.63 0.59 0.44
CA ASP A 104 16.04 0.41 0.75
C ASP A 104 16.57 1.69 1.44
N GLY A 105 16.02 2.01 2.62
CA GLY A 105 16.57 2.99 3.55
C GLY A 105 16.62 4.43 3.03
N ARG A 106 15.46 5.09 2.86
CA ARG A 106 15.43 6.54 2.62
C ARG A 106 15.95 7.31 3.84
N THR A 107 17.26 7.48 3.89
CA THR A 107 17.93 8.47 4.74
C THR A 107 17.70 9.84 4.10
N THR A 108 16.54 10.46 4.30
CA THR A 108 16.38 11.90 4.02
C THR A 108 16.91 12.68 5.20
N THR A 109 18.15 13.13 5.13
CA THR A 109 18.54 14.41 5.74
C THR A 109 18.17 15.51 4.75
N PRO A 110 17.21 16.40 5.04
CA PRO A 110 17.08 17.65 4.34
C PRO A 110 17.81 18.70 5.18
N ASP A 111 19.11 18.90 4.90
CA ASP A 111 19.61 20.27 4.91
C ASP A 111 20.94 20.36 4.15
N GLY A 112 20.84 20.80 2.91
CA GLY A 112 21.95 21.41 2.22
C GLY A 112 22.22 22.77 2.84
N ARG A 113 23.35 22.92 3.53
CA ARG A 113 24.00 24.22 3.66
C ARG A 113 25.32 24.21 2.88
N PRO A 114 25.51 25.17 1.97
CA PRO A 114 26.79 25.38 1.30
C PRO A 114 27.82 25.93 2.30
N GLY A 115 29.09 25.72 1.96
CA GLY A 115 30.25 25.77 2.84
C GLY A 115 30.42 27.03 3.70
N ASP A 116 30.92 26.81 4.91
CA ASP A 116 31.55 27.83 5.73
C ASP A 116 32.97 27.38 6.05
N THR A 117 33.89 27.58 5.10
CA THR A 117 35.33 27.55 5.36
C THR A 117 35.69 28.80 6.16
N ARG A 118 35.60 28.71 7.48
CA ARG A 118 36.30 29.64 8.38
C ARG A 118 37.66 29.06 8.75
N HIS A 119 38.68 29.53 8.03
CA HIS A 119 39.99 29.77 8.63
C HIS A 119 39.83 30.88 9.67
N PRO A 120 40.49 30.75 10.83
CA PRO A 120 41.41 31.83 11.20
C PRO A 120 42.80 31.29 11.54
N GLU A 121 43.78 31.96 10.93
CA GLU A 121 45.09 32.42 11.48
C GLU A 121 45.79 31.63 12.60
#